data_AF-A0A7S0STW4-F1
#
_entry.id   AF-A0A7S0STW4-F1
#
_cell.length_a   1.000
_cell.length_b   1.000
_cell.length_c   1.000
_cell.angle_alpha   90.00
_cell.angle_beta   90.00
_cell.angle_gamma   90.00
#
_symmetry.space_group_name_H-M   'P 1'
#
loop_
_entity.id
_entity.type
_entity.pdbx_description
1 polymer ?
#
loop_
_entity_poly.entity_id
_entity_poly.type
_entity_poly.pdbx_seq_one_letter_code
_entity_poly.pdbx_strand_id
1 'polypeptide(L)'
;QEGKMSTALTTINDLKEKSGNIDSLKLPTDDEALKVAEKTKLALEAILHGKILSSKPLDITRSEDAEPTYIRYTSNPNAPGANGVSQQRVIKMVEAQIDPMEPPKHKIKKVPRGPAEEPVPVLHSPPRKLTVADQQAWKIPPCISNWKNSKGFIIPLDKRLAADGRGLQEVTINNKFATLSEALYVAERKASEDLRIRNTIRKKMAVQEKEDKEKELRDMATKARLERAGVLQGVTNPNNNDSYNKDLESGSDSDEEIPHNETEYERAQRLERESIRVERRKERERELRLENMKGKLQKSKLGRDEGRDISEKIALGLHKGTGKLTGEALFDSRLFNQSAGLSSGFGPDDEYNTFTKPLFDRAEASSIYRPKKSDTDMYGDVDTQMAKLSDTSRFKADKGFKGAEGGVNAGPRDAPVQFERSDNEKSKRSRYE
;
A
#
# COMPACT_ATOMS: atom_id res chain seq x y z
N GLN A 1 -67.96 -26.38 29.53
CA GLN A 1 -66.94 -26.27 28.47
C GLN A 1 -67.42 -25.22 27.48
N GLU A 2 -67.33 -23.95 27.85
CA GLU A 2 -67.41 -22.88 26.86
C GLU A 2 -66.05 -22.86 26.17
N GLY A 3 -65.92 -23.64 25.10
CA GLY A 3 -64.75 -23.54 24.24
C GLY A 3 -64.64 -22.10 23.78
N LYS A 4 -63.44 -21.50 23.89
CA LYS A 4 -63.17 -20.18 23.32
C LYS A 4 -63.61 -20.24 21.85
N MET A 5 -64.73 -19.59 21.53
CA MET A 5 -65.18 -19.47 20.15
C MET A 5 -64.22 -18.49 19.47
N SER A 6 -63.14 -19.03 18.92
CA SER A 6 -62.22 -18.28 18.08
C SER A 6 -62.80 -18.22 16.67
N THR A 7 -63.02 -17.00 16.18
CA THR A 7 -63.47 -16.77 14.80
C THR A 7 -62.25 -16.69 13.90
N ALA A 8 -62.24 -17.47 12.82
CA ALA A 8 -61.20 -17.42 11.79
C ALA A 8 -61.86 -17.21 10.42
N LEU A 9 -61.25 -16.35 9.60
CA LEU A 9 -61.64 -16.20 8.20
C LEU A 9 -61.06 -17.38 7.42
N THR A 10 -61.93 -18.23 6.91
CA THR A 10 -61.52 -19.50 6.29
C THR A 10 -62.09 -19.68 4.89
N THR A 11 -63.07 -18.87 4.50
CA THR A 11 -63.84 -19.07 3.27
C THR A 11 -63.56 -17.98 2.24
N ILE A 12 -63.72 -18.30 0.95
CA ILE A 12 -63.60 -17.31 -0.14
C ILE A 12 -64.69 -16.22 -0.01
N ASN A 13 -65.82 -16.52 0.63
CA ASN A 13 -66.85 -15.51 0.88
C ASN A 13 -66.38 -14.40 1.83
N ASP A 14 -65.38 -14.68 2.67
CA ASP A 14 -64.78 -13.67 3.56
C ASP A 14 -63.94 -12.64 2.78
N LEU A 15 -63.44 -13.01 1.59
CA LEU A 15 -62.69 -12.11 0.68
C LEU A 15 -63.59 -11.23 -0.19
N LYS A 16 -64.87 -11.58 -0.31
CA LYS A 16 -65.80 -10.83 -1.18
C LYS A 16 -66.14 -9.49 -0.53
N GLU A 17 -66.26 -8.47 -1.36
CA GLU A 17 -66.72 -7.16 -0.93
C GLU A 17 -68.12 -7.27 -0.32
N LYS A 18 -68.30 -6.66 0.86
CA LYS A 18 -69.58 -6.63 1.58
C LYS A 18 -70.21 -5.25 1.39
N SER A 19 -71.43 -5.20 0.89
CA SER A 19 -72.24 -3.98 0.90
C SER A 19 -72.85 -3.79 2.30
N GLY A 20 -72.46 -2.72 3.00
CA GLY A 20 -72.95 -2.43 4.36
C GLY A 20 -74.03 -1.36 4.37
N ASN A 21 -75.02 -1.51 5.26
CA ASN A 21 -75.89 -0.41 5.68
C ASN A 21 -75.22 0.31 6.86
N ILE A 22 -75.18 1.64 6.85
CA ILE A 22 -74.52 2.48 7.87
C ILE A 22 -75.04 2.14 9.28
N ASP A 23 -76.31 1.75 9.40
CA ASP A 23 -76.93 1.35 10.67
C ASP A 23 -76.32 0.10 11.32
N SER A 24 -75.66 -0.77 10.54
CA SER A 24 -75.02 -1.99 11.03
C SER A 24 -73.59 -1.80 11.55
N LEU A 25 -72.99 -0.63 11.28
CA LEU A 25 -71.62 -0.27 11.66
C LEU A 25 -71.60 0.75 12.81
N LYS A 26 -72.62 0.73 13.67
CA LYS A 26 -72.70 1.62 14.83
C LYS A 26 -71.61 1.27 15.84
N LEU A 27 -71.01 2.31 16.42
CA LEU A 27 -70.12 2.14 17.55
C LEU A 27 -70.91 1.55 18.74
N PRO A 28 -70.25 0.80 19.64
CA PRO A 28 -70.86 0.40 20.90
C PRO A 28 -71.44 1.60 21.64
N THR A 29 -72.52 1.39 22.37
CA THR A 29 -73.12 2.45 23.18
C THR A 29 -72.19 2.84 24.34
N ASP A 30 -72.26 4.10 24.79
CA ASP A 30 -71.42 4.58 25.89
C ASP A 30 -71.57 3.72 27.16
N ASP A 31 -72.79 3.28 27.46
CA ASP A 31 -73.07 2.39 28.60
C ASP A 31 -72.42 1.00 28.46
N GLU A 32 -72.41 0.42 27.25
CA GLU A 32 -71.75 -0.86 26.99
C GLU A 32 -70.24 -0.73 27.08
N ALA A 33 -69.69 0.37 26.55
CA ALA A 33 -68.27 0.68 26.63
C ALA A 33 -67.81 0.83 28.10
N LEU A 34 -68.59 1.55 28.93
CA LEU A 34 -68.31 1.69 30.36
C LEU A 34 -68.36 0.35 31.11
N LYS A 35 -69.37 -0.49 30.85
CA LYS A 35 -69.46 -1.84 31.46
C LYS A 35 -68.27 -2.72 31.10
N VAL A 36 -67.82 -2.70 29.83
CA VAL A 36 -66.64 -3.45 29.39
C VAL A 36 -65.37 -2.86 30.00
N ALA A 37 -65.26 -1.54 30.09
CA ALA A 37 -64.13 -0.86 30.73
C ALA A 37 -64.02 -1.22 32.21
N GLU A 38 -65.13 -1.22 32.97
CA GLU A 38 -65.14 -1.62 34.38
C GLU A 38 -64.77 -3.09 34.55
N LYS A 39 -65.34 -3.98 33.74
CA LYS A 39 -65.02 -5.41 33.79
C LYS A 39 -63.55 -5.69 33.47
N THR A 40 -63.00 -5.03 32.45
CA THR A 40 -61.59 -5.19 32.07
C THR A 40 -60.65 -4.56 33.09
N LYS A 41 -61.01 -3.40 33.65
CA LYS A 41 -60.29 -2.76 34.75
C LYS A 41 -60.19 -3.69 35.96
N LEU A 42 -61.30 -4.23 36.43
CA LEU A 42 -61.31 -5.16 37.58
C LEU A 42 -60.47 -6.42 37.32
N ALA A 43 -60.55 -6.98 36.12
CA ALA A 43 -59.74 -8.14 35.74
C ALA A 43 -58.23 -7.82 35.71
N LEU A 44 -57.85 -6.64 35.20
CA LEU A 44 -56.46 -6.19 35.18
C LEU A 44 -55.95 -5.84 36.59
N GLU A 45 -56.77 -5.21 37.42
CA GLU A 45 -56.47 -4.92 38.82
C GLU A 45 -56.20 -6.20 39.61
N ALA A 46 -56.99 -7.27 39.40
CA ALA A 46 -56.75 -8.57 40.04
C ALA A 46 -55.38 -9.18 39.63
N ILE A 47 -55.03 -9.09 38.33
CA ILE A 47 -53.72 -9.57 37.84
C ILE A 47 -52.57 -8.71 38.38
N LEU A 48 -52.75 -7.40 38.42
CA LEU A 48 -51.76 -6.46 38.96
C LEU A 48 -51.55 -6.67 40.45
N HIS A 49 -52.62 -6.85 41.23
CA HIS A 49 -52.55 -7.11 42.65
C HIS A 49 -51.73 -8.38 42.93
N GLY A 50 -51.95 -9.47 42.18
CA GLY A 50 -51.13 -10.68 42.28
C GLY A 50 -49.64 -10.44 41.98
N LYS A 51 -49.31 -9.61 40.99
CA LYS A 51 -47.92 -9.23 40.68
C LYS A 51 -47.29 -8.32 41.74
N ILE A 52 -48.05 -7.36 42.27
CA ILE A 52 -47.60 -6.42 43.31
C ILE A 52 -47.31 -7.18 44.60
N LEU A 53 -48.20 -8.08 45.03
CA LEU A 53 -47.99 -8.94 46.20
C LEU A 53 -46.74 -9.80 46.04
N SER A 54 -46.54 -10.42 44.87
CA SER A 54 -45.32 -11.21 44.62
C SER A 54 -44.03 -10.38 44.63
N SER A 55 -44.10 -9.07 44.38
CA SER A 55 -42.94 -8.17 44.39
C SER A 55 -42.55 -7.65 45.78
N LYS A 56 -43.47 -7.75 46.76
CA LYS A 56 -43.29 -7.27 48.13
C LYS A 56 -43.37 -8.42 49.14
N PRO A 57 -42.34 -9.31 49.20
CA PRO A 57 -42.39 -10.51 50.04
C PRO A 57 -42.32 -10.24 51.55
N LEU A 58 -41.83 -9.05 51.95
CA LEU A 58 -41.57 -8.69 53.35
C LEU A 58 -42.61 -7.72 53.95
N ASP A 59 -43.48 -7.12 53.13
CA ASP A 59 -44.60 -6.29 53.59
C ASP A 59 -45.78 -7.21 53.98
N ILE A 60 -45.57 -8.08 54.96
CA ILE A 60 -46.67 -8.85 55.57
C ILE A 60 -47.00 -8.18 56.89
N THR A 61 -47.89 -7.18 56.83
CA THR A 61 -48.90 -7.05 57.89
C THR A 61 -49.56 -8.42 57.97
N ARG A 62 -49.45 -9.09 59.13
CA ARG A 62 -50.13 -10.36 59.47
C ARG A 62 -51.32 -10.58 58.54
N SER A 63 -51.23 -11.55 57.65
CA SER A 63 -52.41 -12.10 57.01
C SER A 63 -53.33 -12.51 58.15
N GLU A 64 -54.42 -11.77 58.37
CA GLU A 64 -55.52 -12.27 59.18
C GLU A 64 -55.88 -13.62 58.58
N ASP A 65 -55.84 -14.67 59.39
CA ASP A 65 -56.09 -16.04 58.94
C ASP A 65 -57.40 -16.04 58.14
N ALA A 66 -57.32 -16.36 56.84
CA ALA A 66 -58.49 -16.35 55.98
C ALA A 66 -59.58 -17.24 56.60
N GLU A 67 -60.80 -16.73 56.68
CA GLU A 67 -61.88 -17.46 57.32
C GLU A 67 -62.12 -18.82 56.64
N PRO A 68 -62.38 -19.88 57.42
CA PRO A 68 -62.53 -21.23 56.88
C PRO A 68 -63.74 -21.32 55.94
N THR A 69 -63.53 -21.83 54.73
CA THR A 69 -64.61 -22.00 53.74
C THR A 69 -65.17 -23.42 53.79
N TYR A 70 -66.50 -23.56 53.69
CA TYR A 70 -67.17 -24.86 53.67
C TYR A 70 -67.68 -25.18 52.27
N ILE A 71 -67.18 -26.26 51.67
CA ILE A 71 -67.55 -26.72 50.34
C ILE A 71 -68.40 -27.98 50.47
N ARG A 72 -69.56 -28.01 49.83
CA ARG A 72 -70.37 -29.23 49.68
C ARG A 72 -69.94 -29.96 48.41
N TYR A 73 -69.36 -31.14 48.58
CA TYR A 73 -68.85 -31.98 47.51
C TYR A 73 -69.74 -33.22 47.33
N THR A 74 -70.25 -33.42 46.12
CA THR A 74 -70.93 -34.66 45.70
C THR A 74 -69.89 -35.59 45.09
N SER A 75 -69.61 -36.72 45.72
CA SER A 75 -68.62 -37.67 45.21
C SER A 75 -69.16 -38.43 44.00
N ASN A 76 -68.35 -38.56 42.95
CA ASN A 76 -68.63 -39.53 41.89
C ASN A 76 -68.62 -40.95 42.47
N PRO A 77 -69.69 -41.76 42.31
CA PRO A 77 -69.79 -43.09 42.91
C PRO A 77 -68.68 -44.06 42.48
N ASN A 78 -68.06 -43.84 41.31
CA ASN A 78 -66.99 -44.71 40.80
C ASN A 78 -65.58 -44.20 41.15
N ALA A 79 -65.44 -43.09 41.88
CA ALA A 79 -64.14 -42.54 42.23
C ALA A 79 -63.50 -43.29 43.42
N PRO A 80 -62.18 -43.52 43.40
CA PRO A 80 -61.46 -44.12 44.53
C PRO A 80 -61.61 -43.22 45.76
N GLY A 81 -62.11 -43.78 46.87
CA GLY A 81 -62.40 -43.04 48.10
C GLY A 81 -63.85 -42.53 48.23
N ALA A 82 -64.79 -42.96 47.37
CA ALA A 82 -66.22 -42.80 47.59
C ALA A 82 -66.68 -43.61 48.83
N ASN A 83 -67.45 -42.98 49.72
CA ASN A 83 -67.96 -43.62 50.94
C ASN A 83 -69.40 -43.99 50.64
N GLY A 84 -69.76 -45.26 50.80
CA GLY A 84 -71.12 -45.75 50.51
C GLY A 84 -72.23 -45.21 51.42
N VAL A 85 -71.88 -44.41 52.45
CA VAL A 85 -72.80 -43.93 53.49
C VAL A 85 -73.49 -42.62 53.11
N SER A 86 -72.82 -41.73 52.37
CA SER A 86 -73.41 -40.46 51.94
C SER A 86 -72.89 -40.05 50.56
N GLN A 87 -73.80 -39.66 49.67
CA GLN A 87 -73.45 -39.15 48.34
C GLN A 87 -72.76 -37.78 48.39
N GLN A 88 -72.92 -37.06 49.51
CA GLN A 88 -72.38 -35.72 49.71
C GLN A 88 -71.49 -35.67 50.95
N ARG A 89 -70.47 -34.82 50.90
CA ARG A 89 -69.55 -34.49 51.99
C ARG A 89 -69.44 -32.98 52.12
N VAL A 90 -69.31 -32.47 53.33
CA VAL A 90 -68.97 -31.06 53.57
C VAL A 90 -67.51 -31.00 53.98
N ILE A 91 -66.70 -30.26 53.22
CA ILE A 91 -65.27 -30.12 53.41
C ILE A 91 -65.00 -28.71 53.92
N LYS A 92 -64.34 -28.60 55.07
CA LYS A 92 -63.82 -27.34 55.59
C LYS A 92 -62.41 -27.12 55.02
N MET A 93 -62.25 -26.10 54.18
CA MET A 93 -60.96 -25.68 53.64
C MET A 93 -60.39 -24.57 54.50
N VAL A 94 -59.15 -24.75 54.95
CA VAL A 94 -58.38 -23.77 55.72
C VAL A 94 -57.04 -23.61 55.01
N GLU A 95 -56.63 -22.36 54.74
CA GLU A 95 -55.32 -22.08 54.16
C GLU A 95 -54.23 -22.34 55.21
N ALA A 96 -53.20 -23.09 54.84
CA ALA A 96 -52.10 -23.39 55.76
C ALA A 96 -51.20 -22.17 55.90
N GLN A 97 -50.90 -21.78 57.15
CA GLN A 97 -49.98 -20.68 57.44
C GLN A 97 -48.57 -20.99 56.90
N ILE A 98 -48.01 -20.07 56.12
CA ILE A 98 -46.68 -20.20 55.49
C ILE A 98 -45.63 -19.52 56.37
N ASP A 99 -44.46 -20.15 56.54
CA ASP A 99 -43.34 -19.55 57.28
C ASP A 99 -42.69 -18.42 56.45
N PRO A 100 -42.63 -17.17 56.96
CA PRO A 100 -42.04 -16.05 56.25
C PRO A 100 -40.53 -16.19 55.97
N MET A 101 -39.83 -17.09 56.66
CA MET A 101 -38.41 -17.36 56.46
C MET A 101 -38.15 -18.61 55.61
N GLU A 102 -39.20 -19.30 55.14
CA GLU A 102 -39.06 -20.48 54.29
C GLU A 102 -38.52 -20.09 52.90
N PRO A 103 -37.40 -20.69 52.44
CA PRO A 103 -36.88 -20.43 51.10
C PRO A 103 -37.75 -21.06 50.01
N PRO A 104 -37.62 -20.65 48.73
CA PRO A 104 -38.35 -21.25 47.62
C PRO A 104 -38.18 -22.78 47.53
N LYS A 105 -39.27 -23.52 47.72
CA LYS A 105 -39.27 -25.00 47.83
C LYS A 105 -38.86 -25.74 46.55
N HIS A 106 -39.06 -25.14 45.37
CA HIS A 106 -38.90 -25.81 44.07
C HIS A 106 -38.04 -25.02 43.08
N LYS A 107 -37.27 -25.75 42.27
CA LYS A 107 -36.50 -25.16 41.15
C LYS A 107 -37.39 -24.96 39.92
N ILE A 108 -37.40 -23.75 39.37
CA ILE A 108 -38.16 -23.43 38.16
C ILE A 108 -37.40 -23.93 36.92
N LYS A 109 -38.01 -24.86 36.15
CA LYS A 109 -37.44 -25.40 34.90
C LYS A 109 -38.04 -24.69 33.69
N LYS A 110 -37.20 -24.21 32.76
CA LYS A 110 -37.65 -23.66 31.47
C LYS A 110 -38.01 -24.79 30.52
N VAL A 111 -39.22 -24.74 29.97
CA VAL A 111 -39.74 -25.68 28.97
C VAL A 111 -39.70 -24.98 27.61
N PRO A 112 -39.39 -25.68 26.50
CA PRO A 112 -39.53 -25.10 25.17
C PRO A 112 -40.97 -24.61 24.95
N ARG A 113 -41.13 -23.60 24.09
CA ARG A 113 -42.45 -23.08 23.74
C ARG A 113 -43.30 -24.23 23.20
N GLY A 114 -44.53 -24.36 23.72
CA GLY A 114 -45.49 -25.34 23.23
C GLY A 114 -45.82 -25.12 21.75
N PRO A 115 -46.53 -26.09 21.13
CA PRO A 115 -47.00 -25.93 19.76
C PRO A 115 -47.80 -24.63 19.63
N ALA A 116 -47.61 -23.92 18.51
CA ALA A 116 -48.43 -22.77 18.19
C ALA A 116 -49.90 -23.19 18.04
N GLU A 117 -50.82 -22.25 18.22
CA GLU A 117 -52.20 -22.43 17.81
C GLU A 117 -52.26 -22.77 16.30
N GLU A 118 -53.30 -23.50 15.88
CA GLU A 118 -53.45 -23.90 14.49
C GLU A 118 -53.35 -22.68 13.56
N PRO A 119 -52.52 -22.73 12.50
CA PRO A 119 -52.31 -21.57 11.65
C PRO A 119 -53.62 -21.20 10.96
N VAL A 120 -54.00 -19.93 11.06
CA VAL A 120 -55.17 -19.40 10.35
C VAL A 120 -54.94 -19.49 8.82
N PRO A 121 -55.97 -19.86 8.03
CA PRO A 121 -55.83 -19.91 6.58
C PRO A 121 -55.45 -18.56 5.97
N VAL A 122 -54.45 -18.56 5.10
CA VAL A 122 -54.04 -17.34 4.40
C VAL A 122 -54.84 -17.20 3.11
N LEU A 123 -55.80 -16.28 3.12
CA LEU A 123 -56.69 -16.01 2.00
C LEU A 123 -56.05 -15.00 1.04
N HIS A 124 -55.11 -15.45 0.21
CA HIS A 124 -54.52 -14.62 -0.85
C HIS A 124 -55.45 -14.50 -2.07
N SER A 125 -55.30 -13.41 -2.83
CA SER A 125 -55.82 -13.36 -4.19
C SER A 125 -55.16 -14.45 -5.06
N PRO A 126 -55.83 -14.97 -6.10
CA PRO A 126 -55.24 -15.96 -7.00
C PRO A 126 -53.86 -15.52 -7.53
N PRO A 127 -52.89 -16.45 -7.68
CA PRO A 127 -51.55 -16.09 -8.10
C PRO A 127 -51.60 -15.46 -9.49
N ARG A 128 -51.07 -14.24 -9.61
CA ARG A 128 -50.87 -13.59 -10.90
C ARG A 128 -49.73 -14.31 -11.61
N LYS A 129 -49.96 -14.70 -12.87
CA LYS A 129 -48.90 -15.35 -13.68
C LYS A 129 -47.77 -14.36 -13.88
N LEU A 130 -46.57 -14.70 -13.41
CA LEU A 130 -45.36 -13.93 -13.67
C LEU A 130 -45.01 -14.03 -15.15
N THR A 131 -44.65 -12.91 -15.76
CA THR A 131 -44.12 -12.93 -17.12
C THR A 131 -42.64 -13.36 -17.08
N VAL A 132 -42.16 -13.99 -18.16
CA VAL A 132 -40.75 -14.37 -18.27
C VAL A 132 -39.84 -13.13 -18.23
N ALA A 133 -40.31 -12.02 -18.79
CA ALA A 133 -39.60 -10.74 -18.76
C ALA A 133 -39.42 -10.23 -17.32
N ASP A 134 -40.48 -10.26 -16.50
CA ASP A 134 -40.38 -9.87 -15.08
C ASP A 134 -39.40 -10.77 -14.35
N GLN A 135 -39.48 -12.09 -14.55
CA GLN A 135 -38.57 -13.02 -13.89
C GLN A 135 -37.09 -12.76 -14.25
N GLN A 136 -36.80 -12.41 -15.50
CA GLN A 136 -35.45 -12.09 -15.96
C GLN A 136 -34.96 -10.74 -15.42
N ALA A 137 -35.81 -9.72 -15.42
CA ALA A 137 -35.48 -8.40 -14.86
C ALA A 137 -35.14 -8.47 -13.36
N TRP A 138 -35.82 -9.36 -12.64
CA TRP A 138 -35.60 -9.59 -11.21
C TRP A 138 -34.56 -10.67 -10.91
N LYS A 139 -33.82 -11.16 -11.92
CA LYS A 139 -32.72 -12.11 -11.69
C LYS A 139 -31.50 -11.39 -11.14
N ILE A 140 -31.31 -11.50 -9.82
CA ILE A 140 -30.18 -10.89 -9.11
C ILE A 140 -28.87 -11.62 -9.50
N PRO A 141 -27.86 -10.91 -10.05
CA PRO A 141 -26.56 -11.50 -10.34
C PRO A 141 -25.82 -11.96 -9.07
N PRO A 142 -24.99 -13.02 -9.14
CA PRO A 142 -24.22 -13.47 -7.99
C PRO A 142 -23.18 -12.43 -7.56
N CYS A 143 -23.03 -12.24 -6.25
CA CYS A 143 -22.04 -11.33 -5.70
C CYS A 143 -20.64 -11.95 -5.78
N ILE A 144 -19.81 -11.45 -6.70
CA ILE A 144 -18.39 -11.83 -6.80
C ILE A 144 -17.58 -10.72 -6.13
N SER A 145 -16.97 -11.05 -5.00
CA SER A 145 -16.20 -10.06 -4.24
C SER A 145 -14.70 -10.15 -4.55
N ASN A 146 -14.03 -8.99 -4.57
CA ASN A 146 -12.58 -8.90 -4.73
C ASN A 146 -11.81 -9.25 -3.44
N TRP A 147 -12.48 -9.34 -2.29
CA TRP A 147 -11.86 -9.56 -0.98
C TRP A 147 -12.07 -10.95 -0.40
N LYS A 148 -13.24 -11.55 -0.60
CA LYS A 148 -13.66 -12.78 0.11
C LYS A 148 -14.11 -13.85 -0.87
N ASN A 149 -13.57 -15.05 -0.64
CA ASN A 149 -13.97 -16.27 -1.30
C ASN A 149 -14.01 -17.41 -0.28
N SER A 150 -15.00 -17.38 0.62
CA SER A 150 -15.07 -18.30 1.77
C SER A 150 -15.18 -19.77 1.36
N LYS A 151 -15.81 -20.04 0.22
CA LYS A 151 -15.97 -21.39 -0.33
C LYS A 151 -14.89 -21.76 -1.35
N GLY A 152 -13.92 -20.89 -1.61
CA GLY A 152 -12.79 -21.18 -2.49
C GLY A 152 -13.16 -21.42 -3.96
N PHE A 153 -14.24 -20.82 -4.46
CA PHE A 153 -14.65 -20.99 -5.86
C PHE A 153 -13.57 -20.51 -6.84
N ILE A 154 -13.34 -21.29 -7.89
CA ILE A 154 -12.48 -20.89 -9.02
C ILE A 154 -13.32 -19.98 -9.91
N ILE A 155 -13.01 -18.69 -9.89
CA ILE A 155 -13.76 -17.66 -10.61
C ILE A 155 -12.82 -17.06 -11.67
N PRO A 156 -13.22 -17.02 -12.95
CA PRO A 156 -12.40 -16.47 -14.02
C PRO A 156 -12.16 -14.96 -13.82
N LEU A 157 -11.08 -14.46 -14.42
CA LEU A 157 -10.61 -13.09 -14.21
C LEU A 157 -11.61 -12.04 -14.69
N ASP A 158 -12.30 -12.30 -15.80
CA ASP A 158 -13.33 -11.41 -16.34
C ASP A 158 -14.44 -11.15 -15.31
N LYS A 159 -14.92 -12.18 -14.61
CA LYS A 159 -15.98 -12.03 -13.61
C LYS A 159 -15.50 -11.41 -12.30
N ARG A 160 -14.21 -11.53 -11.96
CA ARG A 160 -13.61 -10.82 -10.81
C ARG A 160 -13.44 -9.33 -11.09
N LEU A 161 -13.00 -9.01 -12.30
CA LEU A 161 -12.72 -7.63 -12.72
C LEU A 161 -13.96 -6.91 -13.26
N ALA A 162 -15.05 -7.61 -13.56
CA ALA A 162 -16.26 -7.04 -14.13
C ALA A 162 -16.89 -5.91 -13.30
N ALA A 163 -16.73 -5.94 -11.98
CA ALA A 163 -17.26 -4.91 -11.08
C ALA A 163 -16.23 -3.81 -10.75
N ASP A 164 -15.00 -3.90 -11.28
CA ASP A 164 -13.98 -2.88 -11.08
C ASP A 164 -14.28 -1.69 -12.01
N GLY A 165 -15.05 -0.73 -11.50
CA GLY A 165 -15.46 0.49 -12.22
C GLY A 165 -14.31 1.37 -12.71
N ARG A 166 -13.05 0.99 -12.44
CA ARG A 166 -11.84 1.58 -13.03
C ARG A 166 -11.85 1.53 -14.56
N GLY A 167 -12.42 0.48 -15.16
CA GLY A 167 -12.56 0.38 -16.62
C GLY A 167 -13.61 1.34 -17.22
N LEU A 168 -14.50 1.90 -16.38
CA LEU A 168 -15.49 2.90 -16.78
C LEU A 168 -14.96 4.34 -16.64
N GLN A 169 -13.85 4.53 -15.93
CA GLN A 169 -13.25 5.84 -15.73
C GLN A 169 -12.31 6.17 -16.90
N GLU A 170 -12.78 6.99 -17.83
CA GLU A 170 -11.92 7.58 -18.85
C GLU A 170 -11.09 8.70 -18.22
N VAL A 171 -9.77 8.48 -18.10
CA VAL A 171 -8.84 9.49 -17.55
C VAL A 171 -8.62 10.57 -18.61
N THR A 172 -9.38 11.65 -18.51
CA THR A 172 -9.23 12.84 -19.35
C THR A 172 -8.36 13.88 -18.64
N ILE A 173 -7.43 14.51 -19.37
CA ILE A 173 -6.52 15.53 -18.83
C ILE A 173 -7.04 16.93 -19.22
N ASN A 174 -6.98 17.87 -18.29
CA ASN A 174 -7.42 19.25 -18.52
C ASN A 174 -6.39 20.04 -19.37
N ASN A 175 -6.86 20.80 -20.37
CA ASN A 175 -6.03 21.66 -21.22
C ASN A 175 -5.22 22.72 -20.45
N LYS A 176 -5.61 23.07 -19.22
CA LYS A 176 -4.84 23.98 -18.36
C LYS A 176 -3.43 23.47 -18.06
N PHE A 177 -3.21 22.15 -18.08
CA PHE A 177 -1.87 21.58 -17.94
C PHE A 177 -0.96 21.96 -19.11
N ALA A 178 -1.49 21.98 -20.34
CA ALA A 178 -0.75 22.44 -21.51
C ALA A 178 -0.41 23.93 -21.39
N THR A 179 -1.39 24.78 -21.06
CA THR A 179 -1.16 26.22 -20.90
C THR A 179 -0.15 26.54 -19.80
N LEU A 180 -0.17 25.78 -18.69
CA LEU A 180 0.80 25.93 -17.60
C LEU A 180 2.20 25.52 -18.06
N SER A 181 2.33 24.37 -18.74
CA SER A 181 3.62 23.91 -19.24
C SER A 181 4.24 24.89 -20.24
N GLU A 182 3.43 25.45 -21.13
CA GLU A 182 3.87 26.47 -22.10
C GLU A 182 4.31 27.76 -21.41
N ALA A 183 3.54 28.23 -20.42
CA ALA A 183 3.90 29.40 -19.64
C ALA A 183 5.23 29.21 -18.90
N LEU A 184 5.49 28.02 -18.36
CA LEU A 184 6.76 27.70 -17.70
C LEU A 184 7.93 27.69 -18.69
N TYR A 185 7.78 27.10 -19.88
CA TYR A 185 8.83 27.13 -20.91
C TYR A 185 9.14 28.57 -21.38
N VAL A 186 8.12 29.41 -21.54
CA VAL A 186 8.32 30.82 -21.90
C VAL A 186 9.02 31.58 -20.77
N ALA A 187 8.64 31.34 -19.52
CA ALA A 187 9.28 31.96 -18.36
C ALA A 187 10.76 31.54 -18.22
N GLU A 188 11.07 30.26 -18.42
CA GLU A 188 12.44 29.75 -18.40
C GLU A 188 13.32 30.39 -19.47
N ARG A 189 12.80 30.51 -20.69
CA ARG A 189 13.53 31.14 -21.81
C ARG A 189 13.87 32.59 -21.51
N LYS A 190 12.89 33.36 -21.02
CA LYS A 190 13.10 34.76 -20.61
C LYS A 190 14.10 34.89 -19.47
N ALA A 191 13.98 34.06 -18.44
CA ALA A 191 14.92 34.06 -17.32
C ALA A 191 16.36 33.76 -17.76
N SER A 192 16.53 32.81 -18.69
CA SER A 192 17.85 32.45 -19.24
C SER A 192 18.45 33.56 -20.10
N GLU A 193 17.63 34.24 -20.90
CA GLU A 193 18.05 35.41 -21.70
C GLU A 193 18.48 36.56 -20.80
N ASP A 194 17.72 36.88 -19.76
CA ASP A 194 18.06 37.92 -18.78
C ASP A 194 19.38 37.61 -18.06
N LEU A 195 19.59 36.36 -17.65
CA LEU A 195 20.84 35.91 -17.05
C LEU A 195 22.01 36.02 -18.04
N ARG A 196 21.81 35.65 -19.29
CA ARG A 196 22.83 35.77 -20.35
C ARG A 196 23.21 37.23 -20.57
N ILE A 197 22.23 38.12 -20.70
CA ILE A 197 22.44 39.56 -20.87
C ILE A 197 23.19 40.11 -19.65
N ARG A 198 22.72 39.82 -18.43
CA ARG A 198 23.39 40.26 -17.19
C ARG A 198 24.84 39.78 -17.11
N ASN A 199 25.11 38.53 -17.49
CA ASN A 199 26.46 37.98 -17.52
C ASN A 199 27.33 38.65 -18.58
N THR A 200 26.79 38.98 -19.76
CA THR A 200 27.54 39.74 -20.78
C THR A 200 27.88 41.15 -20.32
N ILE A 201 26.94 41.84 -19.66
CA ILE A 201 27.17 43.18 -19.10
C ILE A 201 28.22 43.13 -17.99
N ARG A 202 28.11 42.18 -17.06
CA ARG A 202 29.12 41.98 -16.00
C ARG A 202 30.50 41.72 -16.57
N LYS A 203 30.61 40.90 -17.63
CA LYS A 203 31.88 40.66 -18.34
C LYS A 203 32.42 41.94 -18.98
N LYS A 204 31.58 42.73 -19.66
CA LYS A 204 31.98 44.01 -20.27
C LYS A 204 32.48 45.01 -19.22
N MET A 205 31.76 45.18 -18.11
CA MET A 205 32.17 46.02 -16.99
C MET A 205 33.52 45.58 -16.41
N ALA A 206 33.72 44.27 -16.22
CA ALA A 206 34.97 43.74 -15.71
C ALA A 206 36.15 43.91 -16.69
N VAL A 207 35.90 43.89 -18.00
CA VAL A 207 36.92 44.20 -19.02
C VAL A 207 37.26 45.69 -18.99
N GLN A 208 36.25 46.56 -18.94
CA GLN A 208 36.46 48.01 -18.85
C GLN A 208 37.24 48.40 -17.60
N GLU A 209 36.91 47.83 -16.43
CA GLU A 209 37.65 48.06 -15.20
C GLU A 209 39.11 47.59 -15.29
N LYS A 210 39.39 46.51 -16.02
CA LYS A 210 40.77 46.05 -16.29
C LYS A 210 41.52 47.00 -17.23
N GLU A 211 40.87 47.50 -18.28
CA GLU A 211 41.45 48.47 -19.20
C GLU A 211 41.79 49.79 -18.49
N ASP A 212 40.90 50.28 -17.61
CA ASP A 212 41.12 51.49 -16.84
C ASP A 212 42.29 51.31 -15.85
N LYS A 213 42.37 50.15 -15.18
CA LYS A 213 43.53 49.77 -14.35
C LYS A 213 44.83 49.68 -15.17
N GLU A 214 44.78 49.13 -16.39
CA GLU A 214 45.95 49.07 -17.27
C GLU A 214 46.41 50.46 -17.69
N LYS A 215 45.49 51.37 -18.04
CA LYS A 215 45.81 52.78 -18.35
C LYS A 215 46.42 53.49 -17.16
N GLU A 216 45.86 53.33 -15.96
CA GLU A 216 46.40 53.91 -14.73
C GLU A 216 47.84 53.43 -14.48
N LEU A 217 48.09 52.12 -14.61
CA LEU A 217 49.43 51.54 -14.50
C LEU A 217 50.38 52.04 -15.60
N ARG A 218 49.87 52.23 -16.82
CA ARG A 218 50.63 52.75 -17.96
C ARG A 218 51.05 54.21 -17.73
N ASP A 219 50.14 55.05 -17.24
CA ASP A 219 50.41 56.45 -16.91
C ASP A 219 51.36 56.59 -15.71
N MET A 220 51.26 55.69 -14.72
CA MET A 220 52.23 55.61 -13.63
C MET A 220 53.62 55.20 -14.13
N ALA A 221 53.69 54.24 -15.07
CA ALA A 221 54.94 53.81 -15.67
C ALA A 221 55.57 54.88 -16.58
N THR A 222 54.79 55.66 -17.33
CA THR A 222 55.31 56.78 -18.13
C THR A 222 55.82 57.91 -17.23
N LYS A 223 55.10 58.25 -16.14
CA LYS A 223 55.57 59.18 -15.11
C LYS A 223 56.89 58.71 -14.48
N ALA A 224 56.99 57.44 -14.06
CA ALA A 224 58.22 56.88 -13.51
C ALA A 224 59.38 56.87 -14.53
N ARG A 225 59.09 56.66 -15.83
CA ARG A 225 60.10 56.79 -16.90
C ARG A 225 60.55 58.23 -17.11
N LEU A 226 59.66 59.22 -17.03
CA LEU A 226 60.00 60.65 -17.13
C LEU A 226 60.87 61.08 -15.95
N GLU A 227 60.54 60.66 -14.73
CA GLU A 227 61.37 60.91 -13.54
C GLU A 227 62.76 60.26 -13.67
N ARG A 228 62.84 59.05 -14.25
CA ARG A 228 64.12 58.36 -14.51
C ARG A 228 64.91 58.99 -15.67
N ALA A 229 64.23 59.49 -16.70
CA ALA A 229 64.85 60.20 -17.82
C ALA A 229 65.47 61.55 -17.41
N GLY A 230 65.10 62.09 -16.25
CA GLY A 230 65.79 63.22 -15.63
C GLY A 230 67.18 62.91 -15.06
N VAL A 231 67.61 61.64 -14.98
CA VAL A 231 68.84 61.23 -14.25
C VAL A 231 69.90 60.54 -15.12
N LEU A 232 69.65 60.16 -16.39
CA LEU A 232 70.70 59.56 -17.23
C LEU A 232 70.59 59.98 -18.70
N GLN A 233 71.51 60.86 -19.11
CA GLN A 233 71.80 61.26 -20.48
C GLN A 233 73.03 60.48 -20.99
N GLY A 234 72.89 59.77 -22.11
CA GLY A 234 73.97 59.05 -22.83
C GLY A 234 73.66 57.54 -23.01
N VAL A 235 73.83 56.86 -24.15
CA VAL A 235 74.59 57.10 -25.39
C VAL A 235 74.03 56.14 -26.49
N THR A 236 73.75 56.72 -27.67
CA THR A 236 73.79 56.24 -29.09
C THR A 236 73.14 54.95 -29.62
N ASN A 237 72.26 55.18 -30.61
CA ASN A 237 72.01 54.60 -31.96
C ASN A 237 72.80 53.36 -32.46
N PRO A 238 72.23 52.53 -33.38
CA PRO A 238 72.10 52.97 -34.77
C PRO A 238 70.78 52.65 -35.48
N ASN A 239 70.49 53.54 -36.44
CA ASN A 239 69.53 53.43 -37.53
C ASN A 239 69.72 52.15 -38.36
N ASN A 240 68.60 51.56 -38.81
CA ASN A 240 68.45 51.12 -40.20
C ASN A 240 66.96 51.20 -40.59
N ASN A 241 66.66 52.17 -41.45
CA ASN A 241 65.45 52.18 -42.27
C ASN A 241 65.64 51.14 -43.36
N ASP A 242 64.62 50.34 -43.63
CA ASP A 242 64.15 50.03 -44.98
C ASP A 242 63.01 49.01 -44.92
N SER A 243 61.80 49.45 -45.31
CA SER A 243 60.93 48.76 -46.28
C SER A 243 59.47 49.18 -46.10
N TYR A 244 59.04 50.07 -46.99
CA TYR A 244 57.64 50.30 -47.34
C TYR A 244 57.33 49.46 -48.61
N ASN A 245 56.35 48.55 -48.50
CA ASN A 245 55.39 48.05 -49.50
C ASN A 245 54.89 46.68 -48.99
N LYS A 246 53.64 46.49 -48.55
CA LYS A 246 52.34 46.68 -49.20
C LYS A 246 52.15 45.80 -50.43
N ASP A 247 51.92 44.51 -50.19
CA ASP A 247 51.22 43.64 -51.12
C ASP A 247 49.88 43.24 -50.51
N LEU A 248 48.85 44.00 -50.90
CA LEU A 248 47.49 43.51 -50.97
C LEU A 248 47.46 42.43 -52.05
N GLU A 249 47.03 41.22 -51.72
CA GLU A 249 46.51 40.31 -52.74
C GLU A 249 45.09 39.90 -52.38
N SER A 250 44.18 40.61 -53.04
CA SER A 250 42.76 40.32 -53.17
C SER A 250 42.61 39.16 -54.16
N GLY A 251 42.57 37.92 -53.66
CA GLY A 251 42.14 36.76 -54.42
C GLY A 251 40.63 36.63 -54.42
N SER A 252 39.97 37.39 -55.29
CA SER A 252 38.57 37.17 -55.68
C SER A 252 38.53 36.17 -56.83
N ASP A 253 37.38 35.50 -56.96
CA ASP A 253 36.88 34.87 -58.19
C ASP A 253 37.08 33.34 -58.31
N SER A 254 36.18 32.60 -57.67
CA SER A 254 35.71 31.32 -58.20
C SER A 254 34.19 31.41 -58.34
N ASP A 255 33.80 31.78 -59.55
CA ASP A 255 32.45 31.81 -60.09
C ASP A 255 31.87 30.38 -60.07
N GLU A 256 30.90 30.10 -59.18
CA GLU A 256 30.06 28.90 -59.27
C GLU A 256 28.62 29.31 -59.52
N GLU A 257 28.11 28.90 -60.69
CA GLU A 257 26.77 29.15 -61.20
C GLU A 257 25.68 28.77 -60.18
N ILE A 258 24.84 29.75 -59.84
CA ILE A 258 23.68 29.58 -58.96
C ILE A 258 22.49 29.08 -59.79
N PRO A 259 21.90 27.91 -59.51
CA PRO A 259 20.64 27.49 -60.12
C PRO A 259 19.51 28.44 -59.72
N HIS A 260 18.91 29.11 -60.71
CA HIS A 260 17.82 30.06 -60.54
C HIS A 260 16.49 29.36 -60.20
N ASN A 261 16.31 28.87 -58.95
CA ASN A 261 15.02 28.85 -58.22
C ASN A 261 15.15 28.31 -56.77
N GLU A 262 15.91 28.97 -55.88
CA GLU A 262 15.99 28.59 -54.45
C GLU A 262 15.35 29.65 -53.55
N THR A 263 14.61 29.20 -52.53
CA THR A 263 14.00 30.09 -51.52
C THR A 263 15.05 30.68 -50.59
N GLU A 264 14.83 31.89 -50.03
CA GLU A 264 15.79 32.56 -49.11
C GLU A 264 16.21 31.66 -47.93
N TYR A 265 15.32 30.76 -47.50
CA TYR A 265 15.57 29.80 -46.43
C TYR A 265 16.61 28.72 -46.81
N GLU A 266 16.59 28.23 -48.06
CA GLU A 266 17.53 27.21 -48.54
C GLU A 266 18.93 27.78 -48.77
N ARG A 267 19.02 29.03 -49.24
CA ARG A 267 20.28 29.76 -49.39
C ARG A 267 20.99 29.96 -48.04
N ALA A 268 20.24 30.29 -46.99
CA ALA A 268 20.78 30.47 -45.64
C ALA A 268 21.34 29.16 -45.06
N GLN A 269 20.65 28.04 -45.23
CA GLN A 269 21.12 26.73 -44.75
C GLN A 269 22.40 26.25 -45.47
N ARG A 270 22.55 26.56 -46.76
CA ARG A 270 23.76 26.23 -47.53
C ARG A 270 24.97 26.98 -46.99
N LEU A 271 24.83 28.30 -46.79
CA LEU A 271 25.88 29.16 -46.22
C LEU A 271 26.26 28.74 -44.79
N GLU A 272 25.30 28.31 -43.97
CA GLU A 272 25.55 27.83 -42.62
C GLU A 272 26.32 26.49 -42.61
N ARG A 273 26.00 25.57 -43.54
CA ARG A 273 26.78 24.33 -43.70
C ARG A 273 28.20 24.57 -44.19
N GLU A 274 28.37 25.59 -45.03
CA GLU A 274 29.66 25.94 -45.63
C GLU A 274 30.57 26.69 -44.64
N SER A 275 30.01 27.58 -43.82
CA SER A 275 30.72 28.25 -42.74
C SER A 275 31.25 27.25 -41.70
N ILE A 276 30.47 26.22 -41.35
CA ILE A 276 30.89 25.13 -40.44
C ILE A 276 32.08 24.33 -41.02
N ARG A 277 32.13 24.10 -42.34
CA ARG A 277 33.26 23.38 -42.96
C ARG A 277 34.53 24.22 -42.95
N VAL A 278 34.42 25.51 -43.23
CA VAL A 278 35.54 26.45 -43.23
C VAL A 278 36.07 26.64 -41.81
N GLU A 279 35.18 26.75 -40.82
CA GLU A 279 35.54 26.90 -39.41
C GLU A 279 36.30 25.67 -38.87
N ARG A 280 35.79 24.45 -39.12
CA ARG A 280 36.48 23.20 -38.74
C ARG A 280 37.83 23.01 -39.43
N ARG A 281 38.02 23.54 -40.65
CA ARG A 281 39.32 23.49 -41.35
C ARG A 281 40.32 24.45 -40.68
N LYS A 282 39.88 25.66 -40.34
CA LYS A 282 40.69 26.70 -39.70
C LYS A 282 41.09 26.36 -38.26
N GLU A 283 40.22 25.64 -37.54
CA GLU A 283 40.48 25.16 -36.19
C GLU A 283 41.56 24.06 -36.17
N ARG A 284 41.45 23.05 -37.05
CA ARG A 284 42.51 22.03 -37.20
C ARG A 284 43.85 22.60 -37.61
N GLU A 285 43.87 23.64 -38.44
CA GLU A 285 45.12 24.31 -38.83
C GLU A 285 45.77 25.06 -37.66
N ARG A 286 44.97 25.73 -36.81
CA ARG A 286 45.45 26.35 -35.56
C ARG A 286 45.99 25.30 -34.59
N GLU A 287 45.29 24.17 -34.45
CA GLU A 287 45.68 23.06 -33.57
C GLU A 287 47.01 22.45 -34.02
N LEU A 288 47.19 22.18 -35.31
CA LEU A 288 48.46 21.70 -35.88
C LEU A 288 49.63 22.68 -35.69
N ARG A 289 49.37 24.01 -35.77
CA ARG A 289 50.38 25.03 -35.46
C ARG A 289 50.75 25.06 -33.97
N LEU A 290 49.77 24.91 -33.08
CA LEU A 290 49.96 24.88 -31.63
C LEU A 290 50.70 23.60 -31.18
N GLU A 291 50.36 22.45 -31.76
CA GLU A 291 51.01 21.17 -31.49
C GLU A 291 52.48 21.17 -31.98
N ASN A 292 52.73 21.72 -33.17
CA ASN A 292 54.09 21.85 -33.71
C ASN A 292 54.97 22.86 -32.93
N MET A 293 54.40 23.90 -32.30
CA MET A 293 55.15 24.80 -31.41
C MET A 293 55.43 24.19 -30.02
N LYS A 294 54.58 23.28 -29.53
CA LYS A 294 54.70 22.69 -28.18
C LYS A 294 55.64 21.47 -28.14
N GLY A 295 55.82 20.77 -29.26
CA GLY A 295 56.64 19.55 -29.35
C GLY A 295 58.17 19.74 -29.37
N LYS A 296 58.70 20.90 -29.81
CA LYS A 296 60.16 21.10 -29.97
C LYS A 296 60.88 21.73 -28.78
N LEU A 297 60.17 22.35 -27.82
CA LEU A 297 60.76 23.02 -26.65
C LEU A 297 60.75 22.18 -25.35
N GLN A 298 59.82 21.22 -25.23
CA GLN A 298 59.70 20.39 -24.02
C GLN A 298 60.55 19.11 -24.08
N LYS A 299 60.82 18.57 -25.27
CA LYS A 299 61.51 17.27 -25.43
C LYS A 299 63.03 17.34 -25.27
N SER A 300 63.65 18.51 -25.42
CA SER A 300 65.11 18.69 -25.32
C SER A 300 65.61 19.09 -23.91
N LYS A 301 64.73 19.66 -23.06
CA LYS A 301 65.05 19.95 -21.65
C LYS A 301 64.76 18.77 -20.72
N LEU A 302 63.68 18.02 -20.95
CA LEU A 302 63.28 16.89 -20.09
C LEU A 302 64.29 15.72 -20.13
N GLY A 303 64.86 15.41 -21.30
CA GLY A 303 65.81 14.30 -21.45
C GLY A 303 67.20 14.53 -20.83
N ARG A 304 67.56 15.77 -20.49
CA ARG A 304 68.86 16.12 -19.87
C ARG A 304 68.79 16.21 -18.34
N ASP A 305 67.59 16.18 -17.76
CA ASP A 305 67.34 16.13 -16.32
C ASP A 305 67.08 14.70 -15.81
N GLU A 306 66.71 13.76 -16.70
CA GLU A 306 66.32 12.40 -16.33
C GLU A 306 67.51 11.54 -15.87
N GLY A 307 68.70 11.73 -16.46
CA GLY A 307 69.92 10.97 -16.14
C GLY A 307 70.83 11.54 -15.04
N ARG A 308 70.43 12.60 -14.31
CA ARG A 308 71.24 13.12 -13.18
C ARG A 308 70.94 12.38 -11.89
N ASP A 309 71.98 12.01 -11.16
CA ASP A 309 71.87 11.33 -9.87
C ASP A 309 71.19 12.22 -8.82
N ILE A 310 70.54 11.57 -7.85
CA ILE A 310 69.68 12.21 -6.84
C ILE A 310 70.46 13.23 -6.00
N SER A 311 71.75 12.98 -5.73
CA SER A 311 72.64 13.90 -5.01
C SER A 311 72.96 15.17 -5.80
N GLU A 312 73.15 15.07 -7.13
CA GLU A 312 73.41 16.22 -8.01
C GLU A 312 72.15 17.07 -8.23
N LYS A 313 70.99 16.42 -8.30
CA LYS A 313 69.67 17.10 -8.35
C LYS A 313 69.37 17.90 -7.09
N ILE A 314 69.87 17.46 -5.93
CA ILE A 314 69.76 18.19 -4.64
C ILE A 314 70.75 19.36 -4.61
N ALA A 315 72.00 19.16 -5.02
CA ALA A 315 73.02 20.21 -5.04
C ALA A 315 72.71 21.36 -6.02
N LEU A 316 72.03 21.07 -7.14
CA LEU A 316 71.57 22.06 -8.14
C LEU A 316 70.20 22.69 -7.80
N GLY A 317 69.57 22.36 -6.67
CA GLY A 317 68.30 22.98 -6.23
C GLY A 317 67.08 22.68 -7.13
N LEU A 318 67.20 21.71 -8.05
CA LEU A 318 66.16 21.29 -8.99
C LEU A 318 65.15 20.33 -8.36
N HIS A 319 65.60 19.50 -7.42
CA HIS A 319 64.70 18.72 -6.58
C HIS A 319 64.23 19.57 -5.39
N LYS A 320 63.30 20.50 -5.66
CA LYS A 320 62.42 20.99 -4.59
C LYS A 320 61.55 19.81 -4.21
N GLY A 321 61.99 19.03 -3.22
CA GLY A 321 61.16 18.02 -2.57
C GLY A 321 59.78 18.61 -2.35
N THR A 322 58.72 17.81 -2.54
CA THR A 322 57.32 18.22 -2.41
C THR A 322 57.01 18.65 -0.97
N GLY A 323 57.54 19.80 -0.60
CA GLY A 323 57.41 20.45 0.68
C GLY A 323 56.14 21.26 0.65
N LYS A 324 55.05 20.61 1.03
CA LYS A 324 53.89 21.14 1.76
C LYS A 324 52.95 19.97 2.10
N LEU A 325 53.49 18.98 2.82
CA LEU A 325 52.67 18.14 3.70
C LEU A 325 52.38 18.98 4.93
N THR A 326 51.29 19.73 4.87
CA THR A 326 50.77 20.52 5.98
C THR A 326 50.32 19.57 7.10
N GLY A 327 51.14 19.46 8.13
CA GLY A 327 50.72 19.74 9.51
C GLY A 327 49.76 18.78 10.25
N GLU A 328 49.25 17.71 9.66
CA GLU A 328 48.54 16.67 10.40
C GLU A 328 48.95 15.30 9.85
N ALA A 329 49.19 14.33 10.75
CA ALA A 329 49.63 12.99 10.41
C ALA A 329 48.77 12.41 9.27
N LEU A 330 49.40 11.78 8.29
CA LEU A 330 48.75 11.08 7.19
C LEU A 330 47.77 10.03 7.77
N PHE A 331 46.51 10.42 7.92
CA PHE A 331 45.45 9.52 8.36
C PHE A 331 45.28 8.41 7.32
N ASP A 332 45.11 7.17 7.78
CA ASP A 332 44.89 6.03 6.89
C ASP A 332 43.63 6.26 6.06
N SER A 333 43.75 6.16 4.73
CA SER A 333 42.65 6.22 3.76
C SER A 333 41.43 5.36 4.14
N ARG A 334 41.64 4.27 4.88
CA ARG A 334 40.58 3.37 5.37
C ARG A 334 39.68 4.00 6.43
N LEU A 335 40.09 5.09 7.06
CA LEU A 335 39.30 5.82 8.05
C LEU A 335 38.29 6.79 7.40
N PHE A 336 38.63 7.36 6.24
CA PHE A 336 37.77 8.36 5.57
C PHE A 336 36.64 7.77 4.74
N ASN A 337 36.71 6.48 4.40
CA ASN A 337 35.68 5.77 3.65
C ASN A 337 34.76 4.93 4.55
N GLN A 338 34.70 5.20 5.85
CA GLN A 338 33.77 4.55 6.77
C GLN A 338 32.50 5.42 6.89
N SER A 339 31.34 4.87 6.54
CA SER A 339 30.03 5.51 6.77
C SER A 339 29.53 5.36 8.22
N ALA A 340 30.41 4.94 9.14
CA ALA A 340 30.07 4.70 10.53
C ALA A 340 29.83 6.02 11.26
N GLY A 341 28.63 6.20 11.82
CA GLY A 341 28.30 7.32 12.72
C GLY A 341 27.15 8.21 12.28
N LEU A 342 26.68 8.13 11.03
CA LEU A 342 25.53 8.93 10.56
C LEU A 342 24.16 8.25 10.77
N SER A 343 24.13 6.92 10.98
CA SER A 343 22.90 6.13 11.08
C SER A 343 22.44 5.81 12.50
N SER A 344 23.28 6.07 13.51
CA SER A 344 22.99 5.73 14.91
C SER A 344 22.42 6.95 15.64
N GLY A 345 21.10 7.00 15.80
CA GLY A 345 20.44 7.97 16.69
C GLY A 345 19.69 9.12 16.01
N PHE A 346 19.46 9.05 14.70
CA PHE A 346 18.60 10.01 13.99
C PHE A 346 17.40 9.26 13.38
N GLY A 347 16.30 9.22 14.13
CA GLY A 347 15.05 8.58 13.73
C GLY A 347 13.96 8.83 14.79
N PRO A 348 12.68 8.80 14.42
CA PRO A 348 11.56 8.91 15.37
C PRO A 348 11.59 7.74 16.38
N ASP A 349 11.15 7.98 17.62
CA ASP A 349 11.19 6.99 18.73
C ASP A 349 10.44 5.67 18.43
N ASP A 350 9.56 5.66 17.42
CA ASP A 350 8.80 4.49 16.97
C ASP A 350 9.59 3.55 16.04
N GLU A 351 10.71 4.01 15.46
CA GLU A 351 11.60 3.19 14.65
C GLU A 351 12.61 2.50 15.57
N TYR A 352 12.37 1.22 15.88
CA TYR A 352 13.19 0.34 16.73
C TYR A 352 14.66 0.17 16.25
N ASN A 353 15.45 1.24 16.33
CA ASN A 353 16.85 1.36 15.90
C ASN A 353 17.81 1.43 17.10
N THR A 354 17.49 0.73 18.19
CA THR A 354 18.27 0.76 19.45
C THR A 354 19.65 0.12 19.34
N PHE A 355 19.85 -0.77 18.36
CA PHE A 355 21.12 -1.45 18.12
C PHE A 355 21.73 -1.03 16.78
N THR A 356 23.02 -0.76 16.78
CA THR A 356 23.78 -0.34 15.60
C THR A 356 24.16 -1.48 14.67
N LYS A 357 24.02 -2.74 15.12
CA LYS A 357 24.29 -3.97 14.36
C LYS A 357 23.13 -4.95 14.50
N PRO A 358 22.76 -5.67 13.44
CA PRO A 358 21.77 -6.74 13.53
C PRO A 358 22.29 -7.88 14.42
N LEU A 359 21.37 -8.60 15.09
CA LEU A 359 21.71 -9.76 15.91
C LEU A 359 22.36 -10.91 15.10
N PHE A 360 22.11 -10.95 13.79
CA PHE A 360 22.67 -11.93 12.87
C PHE A 360 23.30 -11.24 11.65
N ASP A 361 24.55 -11.57 11.34
CA ASP A 361 25.31 -11.05 10.19
C ASP A 361 24.79 -11.52 8.81
N ARG A 362 23.69 -12.27 8.79
CA ARG A 362 23.14 -12.88 7.58
C ARG A 362 22.41 -11.89 6.67
N ALA A 363 22.00 -10.74 7.21
CA ALA A 363 21.27 -9.72 6.44
C ALA A 363 22.19 -8.84 5.57
N GLU A 364 23.43 -8.58 6.01
CA GLU A 364 24.39 -7.73 5.29
C GLU A 364 25.26 -8.53 4.30
N ALA A 365 25.44 -9.83 4.52
CA ALA A 365 26.05 -10.71 3.56
C ALA A 365 25.06 -11.03 2.43
N SER A 366 25.14 -10.29 1.32
CA SER A 366 24.30 -10.49 0.10
C SER A 366 24.34 -11.91 -0.49
N SER A 367 25.24 -12.77 -0.02
CA SER A 367 25.24 -14.22 -0.27
C SER A 367 26.07 -14.92 0.80
N ILE A 368 25.56 -16.02 1.38
CA ILE A 368 26.30 -16.84 2.37
C ILE A 368 27.42 -17.63 1.69
N TYR A 369 27.23 -18.02 0.42
CA TYR A 369 28.24 -18.68 -0.38
C TYR A 369 28.03 -18.30 -1.85
N ARG A 370 29.06 -17.75 -2.48
CA ARG A 370 29.08 -17.45 -3.91
C ARG A 370 30.43 -17.86 -4.50
N PRO A 371 30.53 -19.00 -5.17
CA PRO A 371 31.78 -19.50 -5.71
C PRO A 371 32.30 -18.53 -6.78
N LYS A 372 33.58 -18.15 -6.68
CA LYS A 372 34.25 -17.32 -7.68
C LYS A 372 34.70 -18.23 -8.83
N LYS A 373 34.46 -17.80 -10.07
CA LYS A 373 34.83 -18.53 -11.29
C LYS A 373 36.34 -18.81 -11.42
N SER A 374 37.17 -18.18 -10.59
CA SER A 374 38.62 -18.40 -10.52
C SER A 374 39.05 -19.55 -9.60
N ASP A 375 38.14 -20.12 -8.78
CA ASP A 375 38.44 -21.20 -7.84
C ASP A 375 38.03 -22.60 -8.36
N THR A 376 37.51 -22.69 -9.60
CA THR A 376 37.07 -23.94 -10.23
C THR A 376 38.19 -24.97 -10.35
N ASP A 377 39.43 -24.50 -10.52
CA ASP A 377 40.58 -25.37 -10.75
C ASP A 377 41.11 -26.04 -9.48
N MET A 378 40.78 -25.50 -8.29
CA MET A 378 41.29 -26.02 -7.02
C MET A 378 40.27 -26.92 -6.29
N TYR A 379 38.95 -26.70 -6.46
CA TYR A 379 37.92 -27.43 -5.72
C TYR A 379 36.80 -28.08 -6.57
N GLY A 380 36.84 -27.96 -7.90
CA GLY A 380 35.86 -28.60 -8.79
C GLY A 380 34.50 -27.90 -8.82
N ASP A 381 33.69 -28.27 -9.81
CA ASP A 381 32.40 -27.65 -10.14
C ASP A 381 31.33 -27.80 -9.02
N VAL A 382 30.38 -26.88 -8.97
CA VAL A 382 29.38 -26.74 -7.90
C VAL A 382 28.59 -28.01 -7.68
N ASP A 383 28.19 -28.67 -8.77
CA ASP A 383 27.43 -29.92 -8.73
C ASP A 383 28.26 -31.07 -8.13
N THR A 384 29.57 -31.06 -8.34
CA THR A 384 30.47 -32.09 -7.79
C THR A 384 30.73 -31.91 -6.29
N GLN A 385 30.74 -30.68 -5.80
CA GLN A 385 30.87 -30.40 -4.36
C GLN A 385 29.56 -30.70 -3.62
N MET A 386 28.41 -30.34 -4.21
CA MET A 386 27.08 -30.68 -3.68
C MET A 386 26.88 -32.20 -3.61
N ALA A 387 27.24 -32.93 -4.67
CA ALA A 387 27.18 -34.39 -4.68
C ALA A 387 28.09 -35.01 -3.61
N LYS A 388 29.32 -34.51 -3.44
CA LYS A 388 30.23 -34.97 -2.38
C LYS A 388 29.69 -34.71 -0.98
N LEU A 389 29.02 -33.57 -0.74
CA LEU A 389 28.41 -33.26 0.55
C LEU A 389 27.19 -34.15 0.83
N SER A 390 26.34 -34.41 -0.17
CA SER A 390 25.19 -35.30 -0.04
C SER A 390 25.55 -36.77 0.12
N ASP A 391 26.67 -37.21 -0.45
CA ASP A 391 27.13 -38.61 -0.38
C ASP A 391 27.93 -38.92 0.90
N THR A 392 28.28 -37.91 1.71
CA THR A 392 28.90 -38.18 3.00
C THR A 392 27.89 -38.80 3.96
N SER A 393 28.20 -40.00 4.47
CA SER A 393 27.39 -40.73 5.45
C SER A 393 27.24 -40.01 6.80
N ARG A 394 27.81 -38.81 6.97
CA ARG A 394 27.73 -37.97 8.18
C ARG A 394 26.29 -37.48 8.47
N PHE A 395 25.40 -37.50 7.47
CA PHE A 395 24.02 -37.03 7.59
C PHE A 395 22.96 -38.15 7.49
N LYS A 396 23.36 -39.42 7.43
CA LYS A 396 22.42 -40.55 7.54
C LYS A 396 22.30 -40.95 9.01
N ALA A 397 21.08 -40.89 9.55
CA ALA A 397 20.81 -41.35 10.91
C ALA A 397 20.88 -42.88 10.98
N ASP A 398 21.61 -43.44 11.96
CA ASP A 398 21.75 -44.90 12.16
C ASP A 398 20.43 -45.63 12.48
N LYS A 399 19.35 -44.89 12.78
CA LYS A 399 18.00 -45.42 13.01
C LYS A 399 16.98 -44.60 12.24
N GLY A 400 16.38 -45.21 11.22
CA GLY A 400 15.28 -44.63 10.46
C GLY A 400 14.01 -44.53 11.30
N PHE A 401 13.18 -43.53 11.00
CA PHE A 401 11.86 -43.36 11.61
C PHE A 401 10.96 -44.54 11.23
N LYS A 402 10.45 -45.26 12.22
CA LYS A 402 9.60 -46.45 12.04
C LYS A 402 8.36 -46.08 11.21
N GLY A 403 8.27 -46.61 9.99
CA GLY A 403 7.22 -46.27 9.00
C GLY A 403 7.71 -45.60 7.71
N ALA A 404 9.00 -45.28 7.59
CA ALA A 404 9.63 -44.78 6.36
C ALA A 404 10.65 -45.76 5.75
N GLU A 405 10.78 -46.96 6.30
CA GLU A 405 11.60 -48.06 5.78
C GLU A 405 10.87 -48.76 4.63
N GLY A 406 10.93 -48.14 3.46
CA GLY A 406 10.39 -48.67 2.20
C GLY A 406 11.18 -49.90 1.75
N GLY A 407 10.56 -51.08 1.89
CA GLY A 407 11.04 -52.32 1.30
C GLY A 407 11.09 -52.26 -0.22
N VAL A 408 12.00 -53.05 -0.80
CA VAL A 408 12.49 -53.06 -2.19
C VAL A 408 11.42 -53.35 -3.28
N ASN A 409 10.12 -53.31 -2.96
CA ASN A 409 9.02 -53.71 -3.86
C ASN A 409 7.87 -52.70 -3.96
N ALA A 410 8.07 -51.41 -3.66
CA ALA A 410 7.05 -50.39 -3.88
C ALA A 410 7.20 -49.74 -5.28
N GLY A 411 6.23 -49.97 -6.17
CA GLY A 411 6.17 -49.34 -7.49
C GLY A 411 6.07 -47.79 -7.44
N PRO A 412 6.24 -47.12 -8.59
CA PRO A 412 6.31 -45.65 -8.66
C PRO A 412 5.03 -44.98 -8.13
N ARG A 413 5.19 -43.99 -7.26
CA ARG A 413 4.09 -43.21 -6.68
C ARG A 413 3.70 -42.07 -7.63
N ASP A 414 2.45 -42.06 -8.09
CA ASP A 414 1.97 -41.14 -9.14
C ASP A 414 1.33 -39.83 -8.61
N ALA A 415 1.33 -39.60 -7.29
CA ALA A 415 0.81 -38.36 -6.71
C ALA A 415 1.41 -38.06 -5.32
N PRO A 416 1.52 -36.77 -4.94
CA PRO A 416 2.22 -36.36 -3.70
C PRO A 416 1.53 -36.79 -2.40
N VAL A 417 0.24 -37.15 -2.41
CA VAL A 417 -0.46 -37.69 -1.24
C VAL A 417 -1.39 -38.82 -1.66
N GLN A 418 -1.08 -40.04 -1.23
CA GLN A 418 -1.95 -41.21 -1.33
C GLN A 418 -2.09 -41.83 0.06
N PHE A 419 -3.32 -42.06 0.49
CA PHE A 419 -3.61 -42.76 1.74
C PHE A 419 -3.80 -44.24 1.45
N GLU A 420 -3.07 -45.10 2.15
CA GLU A 420 -3.30 -46.54 2.13
C GLU A 420 -4.63 -46.85 2.84
N ARG A 421 -5.56 -47.49 2.15
CA ARG A 421 -6.82 -47.95 2.74
C ARG A 421 -6.53 -49.26 3.46
N SER A 422 -6.69 -49.29 4.79
CA SER A 422 -6.45 -50.50 5.57
C SER A 422 -7.54 -51.57 5.32
N ASP A 423 -7.12 -52.78 4.99
CA ASP A 423 -7.98 -53.95 4.74
C ASP A 423 -8.54 -54.54 6.04
N ASN A 424 -9.43 -53.81 6.72
CA ASN A 424 -10.07 -54.31 7.95
C ASN A 424 -11.56 -53.97 8.11
N GLU A 425 -12.32 -53.85 7.01
CA GLU A 425 -13.79 -53.70 7.07
C GLU A 425 -14.54 -54.46 5.95
N LYS A 426 -14.33 -55.78 5.86
CA LYS A 426 -15.16 -56.67 5.00
C LYS A 426 -15.61 -57.98 5.66
N SER A 427 -15.94 -57.94 6.95
CA SER A 427 -16.69 -59.04 7.57
C SER A 427 -17.64 -58.50 8.63
N LYS A 428 -18.86 -58.18 8.20
CA LYS A 428 -20.12 -58.12 8.98
C LYS A 428 -21.20 -57.39 8.15
N ARG A 429 -21.71 -58.04 7.11
CA ARG A 429 -23.01 -57.71 6.48
C ARG A 429 -23.45 -58.87 5.57
N SER A 430 -23.92 -59.96 6.18
CA SER A 430 -24.85 -60.92 5.55
C SER A 430 -25.46 -61.82 6.63
N ARG A 431 -26.50 -61.33 7.29
CA ARG A 431 -27.46 -62.19 7.98
C ARG A 431 -28.76 -61.41 8.18
N TYR A 432 -29.52 -61.26 7.10
CA TYR A 432 -30.97 -61.09 7.05
C TYR A 432 -31.37 -61.21 5.58
N GLU A 433 -31.63 -62.45 5.18
CA GLU A 433 -32.66 -62.86 4.23
C GLU A 433 -33.00 -64.33 4.53
#